data_AF-A0A6L8ME46-F1
#
_entry.id   AF-A0A6L8ME46-F1
#
_cell.length_a   1.000
_cell.length_b   1.000
_cell.length_c   1.000
_cell.angle_alpha   90.00
_cell.angle_beta   90.00
_cell.angle_gamma   90.00
#
_symmetry.space_group_name_H-M   'P 1'
#
loop_
_entity.id
_entity.type
_entity.pdbx_description
1 polymer ?
#
loop_
_entity_poly.entity_id
_entity_poly.type
_entity_poly.pdbx_seq_one_letter_code
_entity_poly.pdbx_strand_id
1 'polypeptide(L)'
;MGHIVDQDEEAYLAISTKRDQLRSTLTSAEKLLAERDKTIAALERQEGTIAKIMNDLLVGNQSAWIEWQHGKGAEAAMEWVENSLAGCGTPAEDAPWSKDAQAWYSANKADPFPTCFCGRPSNHLWMGKGFYSDAHYDQARAKAAAEATGKTGLPIFDGSSPDTEGGSCD
;
A
#
# COMPACT_ATOMS: atom_id res chain seq x y z
N MET A 1 -74.28 13.01 15.81
CA MET A 1 -73.80 13.54 14.52
C MET A 1 -72.37 14.09 14.57
N GLY A 2 -71.74 14.29 15.75
CA GLY A 2 -70.35 14.78 15.85
C GLY A 2 -69.24 13.73 15.64
N HIS A 3 -69.51 12.45 15.91
CA HIS A 3 -68.45 11.42 15.96
C HIS A 3 -67.82 11.04 14.61
N ILE A 4 -68.51 11.33 13.49
CA ILE A 4 -68.04 11.02 12.13
C ILE A 4 -67.10 12.12 11.61
N VAL A 5 -67.27 13.37 12.06
CA VAL A 5 -66.46 14.51 11.62
C VAL A 5 -65.06 14.49 12.26
N ASP A 6 -64.95 14.03 13.51
CA ASP A 6 -63.66 13.91 14.22
C ASP A 6 -62.73 12.84 13.62
N GLN A 7 -63.28 11.74 13.09
CA GLN A 7 -62.48 10.67 12.47
C GLN A 7 -61.86 11.08 11.12
N ASP A 8 -62.54 11.96 10.38
CA ASP A 8 -62.04 12.48 9.10
C ASP A 8 -60.89 13.49 9.31
N GLU A 9 -60.93 14.26 10.39
CA GLU A 9 -59.88 15.23 10.75
C GLU A 9 -58.60 14.51 11.23
N GLU A 10 -58.74 13.47 12.05
CA GLU A 10 -57.62 12.63 12.51
C GLU A 10 -56.95 11.90 11.33
N ALA A 11 -57.76 11.35 10.40
CA ALA A 11 -57.26 10.74 9.18
C ALA A 11 -56.51 11.75 8.28
N TYR A 12 -57.03 12.97 8.16
CA TYR A 12 -56.38 14.04 7.39
C TYR A 12 -55.02 14.42 8.00
N LEU A 13 -54.94 14.59 9.32
CA LEU A 13 -53.71 14.91 10.04
C LEU A 13 -52.67 13.79 9.91
N ALA A 14 -53.08 12.52 10.01
CA ALA A 14 -52.19 11.37 9.82
C ALA A 14 -51.61 11.32 8.40
N ILE A 15 -52.45 11.56 7.38
CA ILE A 15 -52.02 11.62 5.97
C ILE A 15 -51.06 12.80 5.74
N SER A 16 -51.36 13.98 6.29
CA SER A 16 -50.49 15.16 6.16
C SER A 16 -49.12 14.90 6.80
N THR A 17 -49.12 14.36 8.02
CA THR A 17 -47.88 14.03 8.74
C THR A 17 -47.04 13.02 7.97
N LYS A 18 -47.68 11.98 7.42
CA LYS A 18 -46.98 10.97 6.61
C LYS A 18 -46.41 11.56 5.32
N ARG A 19 -47.13 12.47 4.68
CA ARG A 19 -46.66 13.20 3.49
C ARG A 19 -45.43 14.04 3.80
N ASP A 20 -45.42 14.74 4.93
CA ASP A 20 -44.28 15.58 5.34
C ASP A 20 -43.05 14.72 5.69
N GLN A 21 -43.27 13.59 6.38
CA GLN A 21 -42.22 12.60 6.60
C GLN A 21 -41.64 12.08 5.28
N LEU A 22 -42.48 11.68 4.33
CA LEU A 22 -42.03 11.20 3.02
C LEU A 22 -41.23 12.27 2.27
N ARG A 23 -41.71 13.52 2.27
CA ARG A 23 -40.99 14.64 1.67
C ARG A 23 -39.61 14.84 2.32
N SER A 24 -39.55 14.82 3.65
CA SER A 24 -38.28 14.93 4.38
C SER A 24 -37.32 13.79 4.02
N THR A 25 -37.82 12.55 3.95
CA THR A 25 -36.99 11.41 3.55
C THR A 25 -36.51 11.49 2.11
N LEU A 26 -37.36 11.96 1.19
CA LEU A 26 -37.02 12.16 -0.21
C LEU A 26 -35.91 13.19 -0.35
N THR A 27 -36.04 14.35 0.31
CA THR A 27 -34.99 15.39 0.31
C THR A 27 -33.69 14.88 0.92
N SER A 28 -33.75 14.05 1.96
CA SER A 28 -32.55 13.43 2.53
C SER A 28 -31.91 12.46 1.55
N ALA A 29 -32.70 11.65 0.84
CA ALA A 29 -32.19 10.70 -0.16
C ALA A 29 -31.56 11.42 -1.35
N GLU A 30 -32.18 12.50 -1.84
CA GLU A 30 -31.63 13.34 -2.93
C GLU A 30 -30.27 13.93 -2.56
N LYS A 31 -30.11 14.41 -1.32
CA LYS A 31 -28.81 14.90 -0.82
C LYS A 31 -27.75 13.80 -0.78
N LEU A 32 -28.11 12.61 -0.33
CA LEU A 32 -27.20 11.47 -0.29
C LEU A 32 -26.79 11.03 -1.71
N LEU A 33 -27.72 11.02 -2.66
CA LEU A 33 -27.42 10.71 -4.06
C LEU A 33 -26.47 11.74 -4.66
N ALA A 34 -26.74 13.03 -4.47
CA ALA A 34 -25.87 14.10 -4.96
C ALA A 34 -24.45 14.01 -4.36
N GLU A 35 -24.32 13.63 -3.09
CA GLU A 35 -23.01 13.46 -2.47
C GLU A 35 -22.27 12.20 -2.96
N ARG A 36 -23.00 11.11 -3.22
CA ARG A 36 -22.45 9.92 -3.87
C ARG A 36 -21.94 10.23 -5.27
N ASP A 37 -22.70 10.98 -6.06
CA ASP A 37 -22.30 11.34 -7.43
C ASP A 37 -21.03 12.19 -7.43
N LYS A 38 -20.90 13.15 -6.50
CA LYS A 38 -19.64 13.90 -6.31
C LYS A 38 -18.48 13.00 -5.93
N THR A 39 -18.71 12.03 -5.04
CA THR A 39 -17.68 11.08 -4.59
C THR A 39 -17.24 10.19 -5.75
N ILE A 40 -18.19 9.66 -6.53
CA ILE A 40 -17.91 8.86 -7.74
C ILE A 40 -17.08 9.66 -8.72
N ALA A 41 -17.51 10.88 -9.06
CA ALA A 41 -16.77 11.74 -9.98
C ALA A 41 -15.36 12.10 -9.48
N ALA A 42 -15.16 12.21 -8.15
CA ALA A 42 -13.83 12.42 -7.58
C ALA A 42 -12.95 11.17 -7.70
N LEU A 43 -13.50 9.98 -7.43
CA LEU A 43 -12.80 8.71 -7.57
C LEU A 43 -12.43 8.42 -9.02
N GLU A 44 -13.32 8.65 -9.98
CA GLU A 44 -13.05 8.49 -11.41
C GLU A 44 -11.90 9.41 -11.87
N ARG A 45 -11.82 10.64 -11.34
CA ARG A 45 -10.68 11.55 -11.62
C ARG A 45 -9.36 11.04 -11.02
N GLN A 46 -9.41 10.47 -9.81
CA GLN A 46 -8.23 9.88 -9.18
C GLN A 46 -7.76 8.65 -9.94
N GLU A 47 -8.67 7.76 -10.33
CA GLU A 47 -8.39 6.57 -11.14
C GLU A 47 -7.75 6.98 -12.48
N GLY A 48 -8.33 7.97 -13.17
CA GLY A 48 -7.76 8.49 -14.42
C GLY A 48 -6.37 9.07 -14.26
N THR A 49 -6.06 9.70 -13.12
CA THR A 49 -4.71 10.21 -12.82
C THR A 49 -3.73 9.06 -12.58
N ILE A 50 -4.11 8.06 -11.79
CA ILE A 50 -3.28 6.88 -11.50
C ILE A 50 -3.00 6.09 -12.78
N ALA A 51 -4.01 5.89 -13.63
CA ALA A 51 -3.84 5.18 -14.90
C ALA A 51 -2.81 5.85 -15.82
N LYS A 52 -2.78 7.20 -15.86
CA LYS A 52 -1.78 7.95 -16.63
C LYS A 52 -0.37 7.78 -16.05
N ILE A 53 -0.21 7.93 -14.73
CA ILE A 53 1.08 7.73 -14.06
C ILE A 53 1.62 6.32 -14.32
N MET A 54 0.78 5.30 -14.15
CA MET A 54 1.16 3.90 -14.40
C MET A 54 1.53 3.66 -15.86
N ASN A 55 0.81 4.27 -16.81
CA ASN A 55 1.15 4.20 -18.22
C ASN A 55 2.52 4.82 -18.51
N ASP A 56 2.79 6.01 -17.98
CA ASP A 56 4.03 6.73 -18.22
C ASP A 56 5.24 6.00 -17.59
N LEU A 57 5.06 5.40 -16.41
CA LEU A 57 6.03 4.48 -15.79
C LEU A 57 6.33 3.28 -16.69
N LEU A 58 5.28 2.65 -17.23
CA LEU A 58 5.43 1.47 -18.10
C LEU A 58 6.16 1.83 -19.41
N VAL A 59 5.74 2.89 -20.08
CA VAL A 59 6.31 3.34 -21.36
C VAL A 59 7.74 3.84 -21.19
N GLY A 60 8.06 4.49 -20.08
CA GLY A 60 9.43 4.88 -19.74
C GLY A 60 10.36 3.67 -19.57
N ASN A 61 9.92 2.65 -18.83
CA ASN A 61 10.68 1.39 -18.68
C ASN A 61 10.85 0.64 -20.01
N GLN A 62 9.81 0.62 -20.86
CA GLN A 62 9.91 0.05 -22.21
C GLN A 62 10.92 0.80 -23.07
N SER A 63 10.92 2.13 -23.00
CA SER A 63 11.89 2.99 -23.70
C SER A 63 13.32 2.73 -23.23
N ALA A 64 13.52 2.60 -21.91
CA ALA A 64 14.81 2.24 -21.32
C ALA A 64 15.31 0.89 -21.86
N TRP A 65 14.43 -0.13 -21.94
CA TRP A 65 14.79 -1.43 -22.50
C TRP A 65 15.21 -1.35 -23.97
N ILE A 66 14.48 -0.58 -24.78
CA ILE A 66 14.80 -0.36 -26.20
C ILE A 66 16.14 0.38 -26.35
N GLU A 67 16.38 1.44 -25.58
CA GLU A 67 17.63 2.20 -25.59
C GLU A 67 18.84 1.34 -25.19
N TRP A 68 18.66 0.46 -24.18
CA TRP A 68 19.70 -0.48 -23.78
C TRP A 68 20.03 -1.50 -24.88
N GLN A 69 19.01 -2.06 -25.53
CA GLN A 69 19.17 -3.12 -26.55
C GLN A 69 19.64 -2.59 -27.92
N HIS A 70 19.22 -1.39 -28.30
CA HIS A 70 19.37 -0.88 -29.67
C HIS A 70 19.96 0.52 -29.76
N GLY A 71 20.07 1.22 -28.63
CA GLY A 71 20.55 2.60 -28.55
C GLY A 71 21.98 2.69 -28.02
N LYS A 72 22.20 3.69 -27.16
CA LYS A 72 23.53 4.07 -26.65
C LYS A 72 23.97 3.27 -25.42
N GLY A 73 23.17 2.29 -24.97
CA GLY A 73 23.52 1.41 -23.86
C GLY A 73 22.81 1.76 -22.54
N ALA A 74 23.30 1.17 -21.44
CA ALA A 74 22.60 1.14 -20.16
C ALA A 74 22.53 2.51 -19.46
N GLU A 75 23.56 3.33 -19.58
CA GLU A 75 23.62 4.65 -18.96
C GLU A 75 22.58 5.59 -19.60
N ALA A 76 22.46 5.58 -20.93
CA ALA A 76 21.43 6.35 -21.63
C ALA A 76 20.01 5.83 -21.34
N ALA A 77 19.86 4.52 -21.11
CA ALA A 77 18.59 3.94 -20.70
C ALA A 77 18.10 4.47 -19.34
N MET A 78 19.00 4.85 -18.43
CA MET A 78 18.63 5.40 -17.12
C MET A 78 17.94 6.77 -17.23
N GLU A 79 18.20 7.55 -18.27
CA GLU A 79 17.49 8.81 -18.52
C GLU A 79 15.98 8.56 -18.75
N TRP A 80 15.62 7.46 -19.43
CA TRP A 80 14.22 7.07 -19.63
C TRP A 80 13.55 6.60 -18.34
N VAL A 81 14.30 5.89 -17.48
CA VAL A 81 13.83 5.51 -16.14
C VAL A 81 13.60 6.77 -15.30
N GLU A 82 14.53 7.71 -15.29
CA GLU A 82 14.40 8.98 -14.55
C GLU A 82 13.23 9.81 -15.06
N ASN A 83 13.05 9.93 -16.37
CA ASN A 83 11.89 10.60 -16.97
C ASN A 83 10.57 9.95 -16.55
N SER A 84 10.52 8.63 -16.43
CA SER A 84 9.33 7.91 -15.95
C SER A 84 9.00 8.20 -14.48
N LEU A 85 10.02 8.55 -13.69
CA LEU A 85 9.87 8.93 -12.28
C LEU A 85 9.51 10.41 -12.12
N ALA A 86 9.54 11.21 -13.18
CA ALA A 86 9.15 12.62 -13.14
C ALA A 86 7.67 12.75 -12.75
N GLY A 87 7.41 13.31 -11.56
CA GLY A 87 6.09 13.43 -10.95
C GLY A 87 5.86 12.51 -9.74
N CYS A 88 6.52 11.34 -9.70
CA CYS A 88 6.59 10.49 -8.51
C CYS A 88 7.79 10.86 -7.61
N GLY A 89 8.85 11.38 -8.20
CA GLY A 89 10.11 11.74 -7.53
C GLY A 89 11.07 10.57 -7.39
N THR A 90 12.35 10.89 -7.20
CA THR A 90 13.38 9.93 -6.78
C THR A 90 13.47 9.88 -5.25
N PRO A 91 14.01 8.80 -4.67
CA PRO A 91 14.34 8.76 -3.25
C PRO A 91 15.20 9.96 -2.86
N ALA A 92 14.87 10.61 -1.74
CA ALA A 92 15.78 11.60 -1.17
C ALA A 92 17.09 10.91 -0.73
N GLU A 93 18.22 11.61 -0.86
CA GLU A 93 19.54 11.01 -0.57
C GLU A 93 19.68 10.56 0.89
N ASP A 94 19.00 11.23 1.82
CA ASP A 94 19.00 10.93 3.25
C ASP A 94 17.91 9.95 3.68
N ALA A 95 17.05 9.50 2.75
CA ALA A 95 16.00 8.57 3.07
C ALA A 95 16.58 7.19 3.46
N PRO A 96 15.96 6.46 4.40
CA PRO A 96 16.39 5.11 4.75
C PRO A 96 16.48 4.23 3.51
N TRP A 97 17.61 3.52 3.36
CA TRP A 97 17.89 2.63 2.24
C TRP A 97 18.06 3.30 0.86
N SER A 98 18.24 4.63 0.80
CA SER A 98 18.44 5.36 -0.47
C SER A 98 19.61 4.84 -1.32
N LYS A 99 20.59 4.18 -0.68
CA LYS A 99 21.79 3.61 -1.31
C LYS A 99 21.71 2.10 -1.57
N ASP A 100 20.65 1.42 -1.12
CA ASP A 100 20.44 -0.02 -1.31
C ASP A 100 19.10 -0.25 -2.02
N ALA A 101 19.17 -0.48 -3.34
CA ALA A 101 17.99 -0.63 -4.19
C ALA A 101 17.05 -1.76 -3.75
N GLN A 102 17.59 -2.89 -3.28
CA GLN A 102 16.77 -4.03 -2.86
C GLN A 102 16.11 -3.74 -1.51
N ALA A 103 16.83 -3.15 -0.55
CA ALA A 103 16.24 -2.75 0.73
C ALA A 103 15.19 -1.64 0.54
N TRP A 104 15.46 -0.65 -0.33
CA TRP A 104 14.50 0.39 -0.70
C TRP A 104 13.20 -0.20 -1.24
N TYR A 105 13.28 -1.08 -2.25
CA TYR A 105 12.10 -1.71 -2.84
C TYR A 105 11.33 -2.54 -1.80
N SER A 106 12.05 -3.30 -0.97
CA SER A 106 11.46 -4.16 0.05
C SER A 106 10.73 -3.36 1.13
N ALA A 107 11.20 -2.16 1.47
CA ALA A 107 10.59 -1.27 2.45
C ALA A 107 9.40 -0.47 1.89
N ASN A 108 9.49 -0.01 0.64
CA ASN A 108 8.61 1.06 0.14
C ASN A 108 7.51 0.57 -0.81
N LYS A 109 7.50 -0.71 -1.21
CA LYS A 109 6.38 -1.25 -2.01
C LYS A 109 5.07 -1.22 -1.22
N ALA A 110 3.93 -1.20 -1.92
CA ALA A 110 2.60 -1.05 -1.32
C ALA A 110 2.31 -2.05 -0.16
N ASP A 111 2.83 -3.28 -0.28
CA ASP A 111 2.83 -4.28 0.79
C ASP A 111 4.29 -4.59 1.21
N PRO A 112 4.92 -3.85 2.12
CA PRO A 112 6.34 -4.03 2.44
C PRO A 112 6.69 -5.45 2.85
N PHE A 113 7.91 -5.89 2.53
CA PHE A 113 8.39 -7.17 3.01
C PHE A 113 8.73 -7.11 4.51
N PRO A 114 8.61 -8.24 5.23
CA PRO A 114 9.04 -8.30 6.63
C PRO A 114 10.55 -8.03 6.75
N THR A 115 10.91 -7.52 7.91
CA THR A 115 12.30 -7.24 8.24
C THR A 115 13.00 -8.48 8.78
N CYS A 116 14.30 -8.52 8.56
CA CYS A 116 15.20 -9.39 9.31
C CYS A 116 15.30 -8.91 10.76
N PHE A 117 15.76 -9.78 11.65
CA PHE A 117 15.99 -9.42 13.05
C PHE A 117 17.04 -8.30 13.22
N CYS A 118 17.90 -8.08 12.22
CA CYS A 118 18.80 -6.92 12.16
C CYS A 118 18.13 -5.62 11.71
N GLY A 119 16.84 -5.63 11.39
CA GLY A 119 16.09 -4.45 10.94
C GLY A 119 16.05 -4.24 9.42
N ARG A 120 16.93 -4.89 8.64
CA ARG A 120 16.93 -4.75 7.18
C ARG A 120 15.69 -5.42 6.54
N PRO A 121 14.90 -4.72 5.71
CA PRO A 121 13.84 -5.29 4.89
C PRO A 121 14.39 -6.36 3.93
N SER A 122 13.69 -7.48 3.73
CA SER A 122 14.19 -8.53 2.83
C SER A 122 13.11 -9.27 2.08
N ASN A 123 13.39 -9.56 0.81
CA ASN A 123 12.62 -10.43 -0.08
C ASN A 123 12.90 -11.93 0.11
N HIS A 124 13.88 -12.31 0.95
CA HIS A 124 14.13 -13.71 1.30
C HIS A 124 13.30 -14.08 2.53
N LEU A 125 12.27 -14.90 2.32
CA LEU A 125 11.18 -15.08 3.27
C LEU A 125 11.08 -16.51 3.79
N TRP A 126 10.85 -16.64 5.10
CA TRP A 126 10.48 -17.92 5.71
C TRP A 126 9.72 -17.74 7.00
N MET A 127 8.64 -18.52 7.16
CA MET A 127 7.77 -18.49 8.33
C MET A 127 7.27 -17.07 8.69
N GLY A 128 6.97 -16.24 7.68
CA GLY A 128 6.50 -14.86 7.87
C GLY A 128 7.57 -13.87 8.33
N LYS A 129 8.86 -14.23 8.26
CA LYS A 129 10.01 -13.37 8.56
C LYS A 129 10.87 -13.16 7.31
N GLY A 130 11.56 -12.02 7.26
CA GLY A 130 12.55 -11.71 6.22
C GLY A 130 13.97 -12.01 6.71
N PHE A 131 14.91 -12.28 5.81
CA PHE A 131 16.31 -12.52 6.14
C PHE A 131 17.22 -11.86 5.11
N TYR A 132 18.15 -10.99 5.50
CA TYR A 132 18.94 -10.28 4.48
C TYR A 132 19.99 -11.18 3.80
N SER A 133 20.37 -12.28 4.43
CA SER A 133 21.40 -13.21 3.97
C SER A 133 21.05 -14.65 4.32
N ASP A 134 21.68 -15.59 3.62
CA ASP A 134 21.56 -17.02 3.89
C ASP A 134 22.02 -17.37 5.31
N ALA A 135 23.04 -16.69 5.83
CA ALA A 135 23.49 -16.89 7.21
C ALA A 135 22.40 -16.59 8.24
N HIS A 136 21.66 -15.48 8.05
CA HIS A 136 20.56 -15.11 8.94
C HIS A 136 19.36 -16.05 8.81
N TYR A 137 19.11 -16.54 7.59
CA TYR A 137 18.10 -17.54 7.32
C TYR A 137 18.42 -18.89 7.98
N ASP A 138 19.65 -19.38 7.80
CA ASP A 138 20.11 -20.66 8.35
C ASP A 138 20.12 -20.65 9.88
N GLN A 139 20.49 -19.53 10.49
CA GLN A 139 20.40 -19.35 11.93
C GLN A 139 18.95 -19.41 12.43
N ALA A 140 18.03 -18.74 11.75
CA ALA A 140 16.61 -18.79 12.11
C ALA A 140 16.03 -20.19 11.96
N ARG A 141 16.42 -20.91 10.90
CA ARG A 141 16.09 -22.32 10.66
C ARG A 141 16.61 -23.22 11.77
N ALA A 142 17.87 -23.06 12.15
CA ALA A 142 18.50 -23.83 13.23
C ALA A 142 17.82 -23.58 14.57
N LYS A 143 17.48 -22.32 14.88
CA LYS A 143 16.74 -21.95 16.08
C LYS A 143 15.36 -22.61 16.13
N ALA A 144 14.57 -22.50 15.07
CA ALA A 144 13.25 -23.11 15.02
C ALA A 144 13.29 -24.65 15.14
N ALA A 145 14.31 -25.29 14.54
CA ALA A 145 14.53 -26.73 14.70
C ALA A 145 14.90 -27.10 16.15
N ALA A 146 15.70 -26.28 16.82
CA ALA A 146 16.04 -26.47 18.23
C ALA A 146 14.83 -26.29 19.15
N GLU A 147 14.01 -25.26 18.91
CA GLU A 147 12.77 -25.01 19.64
C GLU A 147 11.76 -26.14 19.44
N ALA A 148 11.60 -26.65 18.23
CA ALA A 148 10.74 -27.79 17.93
C ALA A 148 11.18 -29.10 18.61
N THR A 149 12.47 -29.22 18.94
CA THR A 149 13.04 -30.38 19.65
C THR A 149 13.15 -30.15 21.16
N GLY A 150 12.58 -29.08 21.70
CA GLY A 150 12.56 -28.76 23.13
C GLY A 150 13.89 -28.26 23.70
N LYS A 151 14.86 -27.92 22.84
CA LYS A 151 16.13 -27.30 23.24
C LYS A 151 15.99 -25.77 23.11
N THR A 152 15.58 -25.12 24.19
CA THR A 152 15.53 -23.64 24.24
C THR A 152 16.88 -23.09 24.71
N GLY A 153 17.38 -22.01 24.06
CA GLY A 153 18.57 -21.29 24.52
C GLY A 153 19.76 -21.13 23.57
N LEU A 154 19.62 -21.40 22.26
CA LEU A 154 20.65 -20.97 21.30
C LEU A 154 20.69 -19.42 21.24
N PRO A 155 21.89 -18.81 21.18
CA PRO A 155 22.04 -17.37 21.30
C PRO A 155 21.19 -16.64 20.26
N ILE A 156 20.29 -15.79 20.75
CA ILE A 156 19.62 -14.80 19.94
C ILE A 156 20.70 -13.78 19.60
N PHE A 157 20.99 -13.60 18.32
CA PHE A 157 21.78 -12.45 17.89
C PHE A 157 20.97 -11.21 18.26
N ASP A 158 21.41 -10.51 19.31
CA ASP A 158 20.86 -9.24 19.79
C ASP A 158 21.33 -8.04 18.94
N GLY A 159 21.95 -8.32 17.80
CA GLY A 159 22.62 -7.34 16.95
C GLY A 159 24.11 -7.17 17.28
N SER A 160 24.66 -7.85 18.29
CA SER A 160 25.99 -7.52 18.86
C SER A 160 27.05 -8.61 18.74
N SER A 161 26.78 -9.78 18.14
CA SER A 161 27.79 -10.86 18.12
C SER A 161 28.83 -10.65 16.99
N PRO A 162 30.13 -10.90 17.26
CA PRO A 162 31.23 -10.34 16.48
C PRO A 162 31.70 -11.23 15.31
N ASP A 163 31.04 -12.37 15.06
CA ASP A 163 31.70 -13.51 14.41
C ASP A 163 31.08 -13.93 13.07
N THR A 164 30.63 -12.97 12.26
CA THR A 164 30.50 -13.20 10.81
C THR A 164 31.30 -12.12 10.09
N GLU A 165 32.31 -12.55 9.34
CA GLU A 165 33.13 -11.68 8.49
C GLU A 165 32.23 -10.71 7.68
N GLY A 166 32.28 -9.42 8.05
CA GLY A 166 31.46 -8.32 7.52
C GLY A 166 30.09 -8.20 8.21
N GLY A 167 29.90 -7.47 9.32
CA GLY A 167 30.41 -6.13 9.60
C GLY A 167 29.32 -5.13 9.25
N SER A 168 28.64 -4.60 10.29
CA SER A 168 27.54 -3.61 10.27
C SER A 168 26.36 -3.87 9.33
N CYS A 169 25.19 -3.39 9.74
CA CYS A 169 23.99 -3.39 8.90
C CYS A 169 24.00 -2.22 7.89
N ASP A 170 25.19 -1.69 7.58
CA ASP A 170 25.47 -0.49 6.78
C ASP A 170 26.29 -0.84 5.54
#